data_AF-A0A377APX9-F1
#
_entry.id   AF-A0A377APX9-F1
#
_cell.length_a   1.000
_cell.length_b   1.000
_cell.length_c   1.000
_cell.angle_alpha   90.00
_cell.angle_beta   90.00
_cell.angle_gamma   90.00
#
_symmetry.space_group_name_H-M   'P 1'
#
loop_
_entity.id
_entity.type
_entity.pdbx_description
1 polymer ?
#
loop_
_entity_poly.entity_id
_entity_poly.type
_entity_poly.pdbx_seq_one_letter_code
_entity_poly.pdbx_strand_id
1 'polypeptide(L)'
;MEDLQEFESLVSSAGVEALQVITGSRKAPHPKYFVGEGKAVEIAEAVKATGASVVLFDHALSPAQERNLERLCECRVIDRTGLILDIFAQRARTHEGKLQVELAQLRHLATRLVRAGPTLKDRKAG
;
A
#
# COMPACT_ATOMS: atom_id res chain seq x y z
N MET A 1 15.21 -7.18 12.73
CA MET A 1 15.55 -5.80 13.16
C MET A 1 16.12 -5.02 11.99
N GLU A 2 17.03 -5.64 11.23
CA GLU A 2 17.56 -5.08 9.97
C GLU A 2 16.46 -4.75 8.93
N ASP A 3 15.43 -5.60 8.80
CA ASP A 3 14.36 -5.37 7.79
C ASP A 3 13.51 -4.12 8.06
N LEU A 4 13.17 -3.84 9.33
CA LEU A 4 12.36 -2.66 9.68
C LEU A 4 13.15 -1.37 9.46
N GLN A 5 14.44 -1.37 9.83
CA GLN A 5 15.30 -0.20 9.68
C GLN A 5 15.54 0.14 8.21
N GLU A 6 15.62 -0.88 7.35
CA GLU A 6 15.68 -0.68 5.90
C GLU A 6 14.39 -0.06 5.36
N PHE A 7 13.21 -0.54 5.80
CA PHE A 7 11.95 0.07 5.38
C PHE A 7 11.81 1.52 5.86
N GLU A 8 12.18 1.83 7.11
CA GLU A 8 12.22 3.21 7.61
C GLU A 8 13.14 4.11 6.76
N SER A 9 14.26 3.56 6.28
CA SER A 9 15.16 4.27 5.37
C SER A 9 14.53 4.53 4.00
N LEU A 10 13.69 3.62 3.50
CA LEU A 10 12.89 3.84 2.28
C LEU A 10 11.85 4.94 2.49
N VAL A 11 11.11 4.91 3.60
CA VAL A 11 10.09 5.91 3.95
C VAL A 11 10.72 7.31 4.04
N SER A 12 11.87 7.42 4.74
CA SER A 12 12.65 8.66 4.82
C SER A 12 13.13 9.12 3.43
N SER A 13 13.62 8.19 2.59
CA SER A 13 14.04 8.48 1.22
C SER A 13 12.92 8.99 0.31
N ALA A 14 11.66 8.65 0.61
CA ALA A 14 10.49 9.14 -0.10
C ALA A 14 10.04 10.52 0.37
N GLY A 15 10.67 11.07 1.43
CA GLY A 15 10.32 12.35 2.04
C GLY A 15 9.07 12.29 2.92
N VAL A 16 8.73 11.11 3.45
CA VAL A 16 7.55 10.91 4.30
C VAL A 16 7.97 10.87 5.77
N GLU A 17 7.26 11.62 6.62
CA GLU A 17 7.42 11.56 8.07
C GLU A 17 6.57 10.42 8.65
N ALA A 18 7.20 9.50 9.38
CA ALA A 18 6.50 8.40 10.03
C ALA A 18 5.86 8.87 11.34
N LEU A 19 4.52 8.88 11.41
CA LEU A 19 3.78 9.26 12.61
C LEU A 19 3.76 8.16 13.67
N GLN A 20 3.67 6.90 13.23
CA GLN A 20 3.62 5.73 14.10
C GLN A 20 4.07 4.48 13.34
N VAL A 21 4.80 3.59 14.02
CA VAL A 21 5.19 2.28 13.49
C VAL A 21 4.37 1.19 14.19
N ILE A 22 3.67 0.37 13.42
CA ILE A 22 2.87 -0.75 13.92
C ILE A 22 3.47 -2.05 13.39
N THR A 23 3.89 -2.92 14.30
CA THR A 23 4.47 -4.23 13.95
C THR A 23 3.55 -5.35 14.40
N GLY A 24 3.63 -6.49 13.72
CA GLY A 24 2.90 -7.70 14.06
C GLY A 24 3.64 -8.93 13.57
N SER A 25 3.37 -10.07 14.20
CA SER A 25 3.94 -11.35 13.80
C SER A 25 2.85 -12.27 13.25
N ARG A 26 3.10 -12.86 12.07
CA ARG A 26 2.20 -13.84 11.46
C ARG A 26 3.00 -14.80 10.60
N LYS A 27 2.66 -16.10 10.64
CA LYS A 27 3.36 -17.15 9.88
C LYS A 27 3.09 -17.10 8.37
N ALA A 28 1.92 -16.63 7.96
CA ALA A 28 1.52 -16.54 6.55
C ALA A 28 0.54 -15.38 6.34
N PRO A 29 0.57 -14.65 5.20
CA PRO A 29 -0.30 -13.51 4.95
C PRO A 29 -1.79 -13.85 5.04
N HIS A 30 -2.57 -12.99 5.69
CA HIS A 30 -4.02 -13.11 5.69
C HIS A 30 -4.59 -12.71 4.31
N PRO A 31 -5.50 -13.49 3.71
CA PRO A 31 -6.00 -13.22 2.35
C PRO A 31 -6.73 -11.88 2.23
N LYS A 32 -7.37 -11.39 3.31
CA LYS A 32 -8.16 -10.15 3.29
C LYS A 32 -7.35 -8.87 3.58
N TYR A 33 -6.35 -8.94 4.47
CA TYR A 33 -5.69 -7.75 5.05
C TYR A 33 -4.18 -7.90 5.25
N PHE A 34 -3.58 -9.02 4.83
CA PHE A 34 -2.19 -9.39 5.12
C PHE A 34 -1.86 -9.63 6.62
N VAL A 35 -2.14 -8.70 7.54
CA VAL A 35 -1.85 -8.79 8.99
C VAL A 35 -2.89 -9.54 9.82
N GLY A 36 -4.11 -9.70 9.30
CA GLY A 36 -5.26 -10.28 10.02
C GLY A 36 -6.23 -9.20 10.51
N GLU A 37 -7.44 -9.60 10.93
CA GLU A 37 -8.53 -8.64 11.21
C GLU A 37 -8.25 -7.74 12.41
N GLY A 38 -7.88 -8.29 13.58
CA GLY A 38 -7.62 -7.47 14.77
C GLY A 38 -6.51 -6.44 14.55
N LYS A 39 -5.45 -6.82 13.83
CA LYS A 39 -4.34 -5.91 13.51
C LYS A 39 -4.73 -4.87 12.45
N ALA A 40 -5.60 -5.22 11.51
CA ALA A 40 -6.13 -4.27 10.55
C ALA A 40 -7.01 -3.21 11.23
N VAL A 41 -7.78 -3.60 12.25
CA VAL A 41 -8.56 -2.66 13.08
C VAL A 41 -7.62 -1.75 13.90
N GLU A 42 -6.58 -2.31 14.53
CA GLU A 42 -5.55 -1.53 15.25
C GLU A 42 -4.90 -0.46 14.35
N ILE A 43 -4.58 -0.80 13.09
CA ILE A 43 -4.06 0.16 12.11
C ILE A 43 -5.09 1.27 11.82
N ALA A 44 -6.35 0.92 11.59
CA ALA A 44 -7.39 1.90 11.31
C ALA A 44 -7.66 2.85 12.50
N GLU A 45 -7.60 2.33 13.72
CA GLU A 45 -7.69 3.14 14.95
C GLU A 45 -6.51 4.10 15.08
N ALA A 46 -5.29 3.62 14.79
CA ALA A 46 -4.09 4.46 14.78
C ALA A 46 -4.16 5.56 13.72
N VAL A 47 -4.68 5.28 12.52
CA VAL A 47 -4.93 6.29 11.48
C VAL A 47 -5.87 7.38 12.00
N LYS A 48 -6.97 7.00 12.65
CA LYS A 48 -7.93 7.96 13.24
C LYS A 48 -7.32 8.78 14.37
N ALA A 49 -6.50 8.16 15.23
CA ALA A 49 -5.88 8.82 16.36
C ALA A 49 -4.76 9.80 15.95
N THR A 50 -4.00 9.46 14.91
CA THR A 50 -2.86 10.26 14.43
C THR A 50 -3.24 11.26 13.33
N GLY A 51 -4.37 11.05 12.65
CA GLY A 51 -4.75 11.83 11.48
C GLY A 51 -3.92 11.49 10.23
N ALA A 52 -3.32 10.30 10.16
CA ALA A 52 -2.50 9.88 9.03
C ALA A 52 -3.30 9.87 7.71
N SER A 53 -2.74 10.49 6.66
CA SER A 53 -3.37 10.52 5.33
C SER A 53 -3.00 9.32 4.45
N VAL A 54 -2.00 8.55 4.85
CA VAL A 54 -1.49 7.39 4.13
C VAL A 54 -0.99 6.33 5.10
N VAL A 55 -1.26 5.06 4.78
CA VAL A 55 -0.63 3.89 5.43
C VAL A 55 0.42 3.32 4.50
N LEU A 56 1.68 3.25 4.97
CA LEU A 56 2.77 2.61 4.28
C LEU A 56 2.95 1.17 4.78
N PHE A 57 2.98 0.21 3.86
CA PHE A 57 3.00 -1.21 4.18
C PHE A 57 4.27 -1.88 3.67
N ASP A 58 5.07 -2.47 4.57
CA ASP A 58 6.40 -3.03 4.27
C ASP A 58 6.40 -4.32 3.41
N HIS A 59 5.24 -4.75 2.93
CA HIS A 59 5.12 -5.94 2.11
C HIS A 59 4.28 -5.63 0.88
N ALA A 60 4.56 -6.31 -0.23
CA ALA A 60 3.70 -6.24 -1.40
C ALA A 60 2.29 -6.74 -1.05
N LEU A 61 1.29 -5.97 -1.45
CA LEU A 61 -0.11 -6.30 -1.24
C LEU A 61 -0.73 -6.76 -2.55
N SER A 62 -1.60 -7.77 -2.46
CA SER A 62 -2.50 -8.03 -3.58
C SER A 62 -3.51 -6.88 -3.72
N PRO A 63 -4.02 -6.61 -4.92
CA PRO A 63 -5.03 -5.56 -5.13
C PRO A 63 -6.26 -5.68 -4.24
N ALA A 64 -6.63 -6.89 -3.82
CA ALA A 64 -7.76 -7.10 -2.91
C ALA A 64 -7.42 -6.72 -1.47
N GLN A 65 -6.22 -7.04 -0.99
CA GLN A 65 -5.79 -6.68 0.37
C GLN A 65 -5.68 -5.16 0.53
N GLU A 66 -5.03 -4.50 -0.42
CA GLU A 66 -4.88 -3.05 -0.43
C GLU A 66 -6.23 -2.34 -0.40
N ARG A 67 -7.16 -2.66 -1.31
CA ARG A 67 -8.51 -2.06 -1.32
C ARG A 67 -9.27 -2.30 -0.02
N ASN A 68 -9.13 -3.47 0.59
CA ASN A 68 -9.80 -3.76 1.85
C ASN A 68 -9.20 -2.93 3.00
N LEU A 69 -7.88 -2.74 3.01
CA LEU A 69 -7.20 -1.89 3.98
C LEU A 69 -7.58 -0.41 3.75
N GLU A 70 -7.61 0.08 2.51
CA GLU A 70 -8.04 1.45 2.18
C GLU A 70 -9.47 1.73 2.67
N ARG A 71 -10.40 0.79 2.44
CA ARG A 71 -11.78 0.90 2.93
C ARG A 71 -11.87 0.90 4.45
N LEU A 72 -11.01 0.14 5.13
CA LEU A 72 -11.03 0.03 6.58
C LEU A 72 -10.38 1.25 7.25
N CYS A 73 -9.27 1.75 6.68
CA CYS A 73 -8.50 2.87 7.20
C CYS A 73 -9.03 4.23 6.73
N GLU A 74 -9.88 4.25 5.70
CA GLU A 74 -10.44 5.45 5.07
C GLU A 74 -9.36 6.42 4.54
N CYS A 75 -8.20 5.88 4.15
CA CYS A 75 -7.08 6.63 3.59
C CYS A 75 -6.33 5.78 2.55
N ARG A 76 -5.38 6.41 1.85
CA ARG A 76 -4.59 5.72 0.81
C ARG A 76 -3.67 4.68 1.47
N VAL A 77 -3.56 3.51 0.86
CA VAL A 77 -2.59 2.49 1.28
C VAL A 77 -1.55 2.36 0.18
N ILE A 78 -0.27 2.43 0.54
CA ILE A 78 0.84 2.21 -0.39
C ILE A 78 1.64 1.03 0.14
N ASP A 79 1.76 0.00 -0.69
CA ASP A 79 2.60 -1.15 -0.38
C ASP A 79 4.06 -0.90 -0.75
N ARG A 80 4.94 -1.81 -0.36
CA ARG A 80 6.38 -1.66 -0.56
C ARG A 80 6.76 -1.45 -2.03
N THR A 81 6.07 -2.13 -2.95
CA THR A 81 6.29 -1.92 -4.39
C THR A 81 5.93 -0.50 -4.81
N GLY A 82 4.76 0.01 -4.42
CA GLY A 82 4.37 1.39 -4.68
C GLY A 82 5.37 2.41 -4.14
N LEU A 83 5.81 2.24 -2.89
CA LEU A 83 6.79 3.13 -2.27
C LEU A 83 8.12 3.18 -3.04
N ILE A 84 8.64 2.01 -3.45
CA ILE A 84 9.88 1.92 -4.22
C ILE A 84 9.74 2.62 -5.58
N LEU A 85 8.60 2.45 -6.26
CA LEU A 85 8.34 3.11 -7.54
C LEU A 85 8.26 4.64 -7.37
N ASP A 86 7.65 5.13 -6.30
CA ASP A 86 7.58 6.56 -5.99
C ASP A 86 8.98 7.14 -5.73
N ILE A 87 9.85 6.42 -4.99
CA ILE A 87 11.26 6.82 -4.78
C ILE A 87 12.02 6.86 -6.12
N PHE A 88 11.83 5.86 -6.99
CA PHE A 88 12.48 5.87 -8.29
C PHE A 88 11.97 7.00 -9.19
N ALA A 89 10.69 7.34 -9.13
CA ALA A 89 10.13 8.47 -9.87
C ALA A 89 10.76 9.80 -9.43
N GLN A 90 10.99 9.99 -8.12
CA GLN A 90 11.68 11.15 -7.58
C GLN A 90 13.16 11.25 -8.04
N ARG A 91 13.81 10.11 -8.27
CA ARG A 91 15.25 10.03 -8.62
C ARG A 91 15.53 9.99 -10.13
N ALA A 92 14.57 9.61 -10.97
CA ALA A 92 14.76 9.47 -12.41
C ALA A 92 15.06 10.83 -13.09
N ARG A 93 16.29 10.97 -13.62
CA ARG A 93 16.73 12.21 -14.30
C ARG A 93 16.73 12.11 -15.82
N THR A 94 17.11 10.96 -16.37
CA THR A 94 17.18 10.75 -17.83
C THR A 94 15.81 10.47 -18.42
N HIS A 95 15.63 10.76 -19.71
CA HIS A 95 14.38 10.48 -20.40
C HIS A 95 14.03 8.98 -20.38
N GLU A 96 15.00 8.13 -20.70
CA GLU A 96 14.84 6.68 -20.66
C GLU A 96 14.47 6.18 -19.26
N GLY A 97 15.15 6.67 -18.22
CA GLY A 97 14.86 6.27 -16.84
C GLY A 97 13.45 6.67 -16.40
N LYS A 98 12.99 7.86 -16.79
CA LYS A 98 11.61 8.30 -16.52
C LYS A 98 10.59 7.38 -17.20
N LEU A 99 10.81 7.01 -18.46
CA LEU A 99 9.92 6.10 -19.19
C LEU A 99 9.86 4.70 -18.54
N GLN A 100 11.00 4.18 -18.08
CA GLN A 100 11.02 2.88 -17.41
C GLN A 100 10.25 2.90 -16.09
N VAL A 101 10.41 3.96 -15.29
CA VAL A 101 9.67 4.12 -14.03
C VAL A 101 8.17 4.29 -14.31
N GLU A 102 7.80 5.14 -15.27
CA GLU A 102 6.40 5.36 -15.63
C GLU A 102 5.75 4.07 -16.14
N LEU A 103 6.44 3.29 -16.97
CA LEU A 103 5.96 1.99 -17.41
C LEU A 103 5.75 1.02 -16.23
N ALA A 104 6.66 1.01 -15.26
CA ALA A 104 6.54 0.19 -14.07
C ALA A 104 5.35 0.64 -13.18
N GLN A 105 5.16 1.95 -13.00
CA GLN A 105 4.00 2.51 -12.32
C GLN A 105 2.68 2.16 -13.02
N LEU A 106 2.61 2.31 -14.35
CA LEU A 106 1.43 1.95 -15.14
C LEU A 106 1.10 0.46 -15.02
N ARG A 107 2.11 -0.42 -15.08
CA ARG A 107 1.90 -1.87 -14.88
C ARG A 107 1.38 -2.17 -13.49
N HIS A 108 1.94 -1.54 -12.46
CA HIS A 108 1.51 -1.71 -11.08
C HIS A 108 0.05 -1.25 -10.88
N LEU A 109 -0.28 -0.06 -11.36
CA LEU A 109 -1.63 0.51 -11.34
C LEU A 109 -2.64 -0.34 -12.12
N ALA A 110 -2.27 -0.86 -13.29
CA ALA A 110 -3.15 -1.69 -14.11
C ALA A 110 -3.67 -2.91 -13.35
N THR A 111 -2.82 -3.57 -12.54
CA THR A 111 -3.26 -4.71 -11.71
C THR A 111 -4.32 -4.34 -10.67
N ARG A 112 -4.37 -3.07 -10.27
CA ARG A 112 -5.26 -2.53 -9.24
C ARG A 112 -6.57 -2.01 -9.80
N LEU A 113 -6.56 -1.53 -11.04
CA LEU A 113 -7.74 -1.02 -11.76
C LEU A 113 -8.68 -2.12 -12.27
N VAL A 114 -8.16 -3.26 -12.75
CA VAL A 114 -8.97 -4.30 -13.42
C VAL A 114 -10.05 -4.95 -12.53
N ARG A 115 -9.92 -4.86 -11.20
CA ARG A 115 -10.92 -5.36 -10.24
C ARG A 115 -11.68 -4.26 -9.49
N ALA A 116 -11.49 -2.99 -9.84
CA ALA A 116 -12.22 -1.86 -9.26
C ALA A 116 -13.55 -1.57 -9.97
N GLY A 117 -13.81 -2.19 -11.12
CA GLY A 117 -15.12 -2.13 -11.76
C GLY A 117 -16.19 -2.80 -10.88
N PRO A 118 -17.39 -2.21 -10.74
CA PRO A 118 -18.48 -2.87 -10.02
C PRO A 118 -18.70 -4.25 -10.64
N THR A 119 -18.67 -5.28 -9.81
CA THR A 119 -19.16 -6.60 -10.21
C THR A 119 -20.61 -6.41 -10.64
N LEU A 120 -20.88 -6.40 -11.95
CA LEU A 120 -22.23 -6.30 -12.54
C LEU A 120 -23.13 -7.51 -12.20
N LYS A 121 -22.79 -8.37 -11.23
CA LYS A 121 -23.52 -9.60 -10.94
C LYS A 121 -24.74 -9.46 -10.03
N ASP A 122 -25.01 -8.29 -9.44
CA ASP A 122 -26.17 -8.12 -8.56
C ASP A 122 -27.30 -7.24 -9.15
N ARG A 123 -27.37 -7.09 -10.49
CA ARG A 123 -28.49 -6.43 -11.17
C ARG A 123 -29.25 -7.36 -12.12
N LYS A 124 -29.57 -8.59 -11.69
CA LYS A 124 -30.66 -9.41 -12.25
C LYS A 124 -31.21 -10.37 -11.19
N ALA A 125 -31.98 -9.84 -10.26
CA ALA A 125 -32.98 -10.59 -9.49
C ALA A 125 -34.07 -9.59 -9.08
N GLY A 126 -34.98 -9.33 -10.01
CA GLY A 126 -36.15 -8.48 -9.88
C GLY A 126 -37.08 -8.82 -11.02
#